data_AF-A0A426QIS8-F1
#
_entry.id   AF-A0A426QIS8-F1
#
_cell.length_a   1.000
_cell.length_b   1.000
_cell.length_c   1.000
_cell.angle_alpha   90.00
_cell.angle_beta   90.00
_cell.angle_gamma   90.00
#
_symmetry.space_group_name_H-M   'P 1'
#
loop_
_entity.id
_entity.type
_entity.pdbx_description
1 polymer ?
#
loop_
_entity_poly.entity_id
_entity_poly.type
_entity_poly.pdbx_seq_one_letter_code
_entity_poly.pdbx_strand_id
1 'polypeptide(L)'
;MQNRPKVLATVIGLALAPAALAGEIQEIDLINFGPFDASGPMRIIYDRDVSGGVAGAITYGEMDWDELKAVDPGIIVYNNVPVYGASQIIADCVMAPRLESLAGTPDKKCNDGFQTHKRYKMSATGVGPIDMVFTVRNVDAVDPIVDKDGNPVANDQDPAVNVYRMIGKLNNHTGGRLGGFRVEVGHGLGDEFVKSTAGDGVKIALREEGADAADDLGDNQMAEFPGGLFYGPADEKHDWGFFSSTRANFGVNTAALATDEDSFESTALSSNYSDLFGEWLPLDWVPTGWFYDNDGNPATDAEVAAWYDGTQWLSYDIDAGTGARTTEVVPQTDIDGWEASPPTVYDDDGDSATTAAGTLYATWNPETELYELAAGGTATNDDMTTTLDGSATLERRPGYQQGPIEDLANLNLNYYIEIGDITTWPGYDAGTGEAGFTLRITPLEPASTEAPAWLPVDDADVVDDNDGNGGCVMSAGRSGFDPLLPGMALLGMGYLALRRRQA
;
A
#
# COMPACT_ATOMS: atom_id res chain seq x y z
N MET A 1 -86.58 23.17 -4.74
CA MET A 1 -85.73 22.00 -4.99
C MET A 1 -84.70 22.37 -6.06
N GLN A 2 -83.47 22.66 -5.65
CA GLN A 2 -82.32 22.78 -6.53
C GLN A 2 -81.15 22.10 -5.82
N ASN A 3 -80.84 20.89 -6.25
CA ASN A 3 -79.71 20.10 -5.75
C ASN A 3 -78.42 20.66 -6.37
N ARG A 4 -77.52 21.19 -5.54
CA ARG A 4 -76.11 21.37 -5.90
C ARG A 4 -75.33 20.16 -5.39
N PRO A 5 -74.56 19.45 -6.23
CA PRO A 5 -73.68 18.40 -5.75
C PRO A 5 -72.50 19.02 -5.02
N LYS A 6 -72.22 18.52 -3.80
CA LYS A 6 -70.99 18.81 -3.08
C LYS A 6 -69.88 17.99 -3.75
N VAL A 7 -68.97 18.66 -4.45
CA VAL A 7 -67.71 18.06 -4.89
C VAL A 7 -66.81 17.96 -3.67
N LEU A 8 -66.57 16.74 -3.21
CA LEU A 8 -65.57 16.43 -2.20
C LEU A 8 -64.22 16.40 -2.92
N ALA A 9 -63.39 17.41 -2.71
CA ALA A 9 -62.02 17.41 -3.19
C ALA A 9 -61.20 16.44 -2.34
N THR A 10 -60.94 15.25 -2.87
CA THR A 10 -59.92 14.36 -2.33
C THR A 10 -58.56 15.01 -2.57
N VAL A 11 -57.97 15.55 -1.51
CA VAL A 11 -56.55 15.92 -1.50
C VAL A 11 -55.78 14.61 -1.51
N ILE A 12 -55.35 14.19 -2.70
CA ILE A 12 -54.29 13.19 -2.84
C ILE A 12 -53.03 13.91 -2.37
N GLY A 13 -52.65 13.69 -1.12
CA GLY A 13 -51.30 14.01 -0.69
C GLY A 13 -50.36 13.19 -1.54
N LEU A 14 -49.66 13.84 -2.47
CA LEU A 14 -48.40 13.29 -2.96
C LEU A 14 -47.53 13.16 -1.71
N ALA A 15 -47.40 11.94 -1.18
CA ALA A 15 -46.23 11.60 -0.41
C ALA A 15 -45.06 11.78 -1.39
N LEU A 16 -44.38 12.91 -1.29
CA LEU A 16 -43.02 13.02 -1.81
C LEU A 16 -42.27 11.87 -1.15
N ALA A 17 -41.82 10.90 -1.95
CA ALA A 17 -40.81 9.98 -1.46
C ALA A 17 -39.68 10.85 -0.89
N PRO A 18 -39.13 10.53 0.30
CA PRO A 18 -37.88 11.16 0.71
C PRO A 18 -36.91 11.01 -0.48
N ALA A 19 -36.25 12.10 -0.85
CA ALA A 19 -35.16 12.00 -1.81
C ALA A 19 -34.19 10.96 -1.24
N ALA A 20 -33.74 10.02 -2.08
CA ALA A 20 -32.59 9.19 -1.70
C ALA A 20 -31.46 10.17 -1.34
N LEU A 21 -30.88 10.01 -0.16
CA LEU A 21 -29.79 10.85 0.32
C LEU A 21 -28.52 10.05 0.20
N ALA A 22 -27.58 10.47 -0.63
CA ALA A 22 -26.25 9.88 -0.67
C ALA A 22 -25.58 9.97 0.71
N GLY A 23 -24.75 8.99 1.04
CA GLY A 23 -23.82 9.06 2.16
C GLY A 23 -22.45 9.55 1.71
N GLU A 24 -21.81 10.39 2.52
CA GLU A 24 -20.43 10.85 2.38
C GLU A 24 -19.59 10.17 3.48
N ILE A 25 -18.55 9.43 3.10
CA ILE A 25 -17.59 8.86 4.04
C ILE A 25 -16.87 10.02 4.74
N GLN A 26 -16.94 10.07 6.06
CA GLN A 26 -16.33 11.15 6.84
C GLN A 26 -14.90 10.82 7.23
N GLU A 27 -14.68 9.62 7.75
CA GLU A 27 -13.40 9.20 8.29
C GLU A 27 -13.34 7.67 8.39
N ILE A 28 -12.12 7.18 8.59
CA ILE A 28 -11.89 5.82 9.07
C ILE A 28 -12.05 5.81 10.60
N ASP A 29 -12.84 4.88 11.13
CA ASP A 29 -12.97 4.64 12.55
C ASP A 29 -11.80 3.77 13.04
N LEU A 30 -11.08 4.28 14.04
CA LEU A 30 -9.89 3.66 14.63
C LEU A 30 -10.21 2.72 15.78
N ILE A 31 -11.48 2.39 16.01
CA ILE A 31 -11.93 1.55 17.13
C ILE A 31 -11.20 0.21 17.23
N ASN A 32 -10.81 -0.40 16.10
CA ASN A 32 -10.06 -1.65 16.04
C ASN A 32 -8.57 -1.46 15.69
N PHE A 33 -8.09 -0.22 15.61
CA PHE A 33 -6.68 0.08 15.42
C PHE A 33 -5.97 0.04 16.76
N GLY A 34 -4.87 -0.71 16.82
CA GLY A 34 -3.98 -0.77 17.97
C GLY A 34 -3.44 0.59 18.38
N PRO A 35 -2.93 0.72 19.62
CA PRO A 35 -2.23 1.94 20.03
C PRO A 35 -1.05 2.21 19.07
N PHE A 36 -0.79 3.49 18.81
CA PHE A 36 0.37 3.89 18.02
C PHE A 36 1.63 3.44 18.76
N ASP A 37 2.48 2.68 18.07
CA ASP A 37 3.80 2.33 18.56
C ASP A 37 4.81 3.34 18.02
N ALA A 38 5.34 4.21 18.88
CA ALA A 38 6.33 5.19 18.47
C ALA A 38 7.68 4.59 18.04
N SER A 39 7.84 3.25 18.10
CA SER A 39 9.02 2.56 17.58
C SER A 39 8.93 2.19 16.09
N GLY A 40 7.78 2.39 15.44
CA GLY A 40 7.66 2.24 13.99
C GLY A 40 6.35 2.81 13.42
N PRO A 41 6.36 3.28 12.16
CA PRO A 41 5.21 3.92 11.52
C PRO A 41 4.13 2.91 11.09
N MET A 42 3.52 2.23 12.06
CA MET A 42 2.48 1.23 11.80
C MET A 42 1.40 1.17 12.89
N ARG A 43 0.23 0.70 12.50
CA ARG A 43 -0.91 0.37 13.37
C ARG A 43 -1.33 -1.07 13.11
N ILE A 44 -1.35 -1.90 14.15
CA ILE A 44 -1.95 -3.24 14.08
C ILE A 44 -3.47 -3.11 13.97
N ILE A 45 -4.10 -3.82 13.04
CA ILE A 45 -5.56 -3.86 12.89
C ILE A 45 -6.10 -5.13 13.54
N TYR A 46 -7.03 -4.98 14.48
CA TYR A 46 -7.59 -6.10 15.26
C TYR A 46 -8.98 -6.51 14.77
N ASP A 47 -9.36 -7.74 15.11
CA ASP A 47 -10.65 -8.37 14.80
C ASP A 47 -11.85 -7.82 15.60
N ARG A 48 -11.65 -6.79 16.45
CA ARG A 48 -12.65 -6.26 17.37
C ARG A 48 -12.28 -4.85 17.85
N ASP A 49 -13.23 -4.19 18.52
CA ASP A 49 -12.98 -2.98 19.29
C ASP A 49 -11.90 -3.20 20.35
N VAL A 50 -10.84 -2.39 20.29
CA VAL A 50 -9.70 -2.41 21.23
C VAL A 50 -9.55 -1.12 22.04
N SER A 51 -10.58 -0.26 22.07
CA SER A 51 -10.62 0.94 22.92
C SER A 51 -10.47 0.61 24.42
N GLY A 52 -10.90 -0.60 24.82
CA GLY A 52 -10.71 -1.17 26.16
C GLY A 52 -9.41 -1.96 26.38
N GLY A 53 -8.53 -2.04 25.36
CA GLY A 53 -7.30 -2.82 25.34
C GLY A 53 -7.35 -4.05 24.43
N VAL A 54 -6.19 -4.63 24.13
CA VAL A 54 -6.01 -5.67 23.11
C VAL A 54 -6.11 -7.12 23.64
N ALA A 55 -6.55 -7.29 24.89
CA ALA A 55 -6.54 -8.60 25.53
C ALA A 55 -7.50 -9.59 24.85
N GLY A 56 -6.93 -10.63 24.24
CA GLY A 56 -7.69 -11.66 23.51
C GLY A 56 -8.15 -11.26 22.11
N ALA A 57 -7.76 -10.06 21.64
CA ALA A 57 -7.92 -9.65 20.25
C ALA A 57 -6.94 -10.40 19.35
N ILE A 58 -7.34 -10.64 18.11
CA ILE A 58 -6.54 -11.29 17.07
C ILE A 58 -6.29 -10.26 15.96
N THR A 59 -5.18 -10.38 15.25
CA THR A 59 -4.85 -9.54 14.10
C THR A 59 -4.44 -10.41 12.93
N TYR A 60 -4.81 -9.96 11.73
CA TYR A 60 -4.37 -10.53 10.46
C TYR A 60 -3.78 -9.46 9.53
N GLY A 61 -3.65 -8.23 10.02
CA GLY A 61 -3.10 -7.15 9.22
C GLY A 61 -2.67 -5.94 10.01
N GLU A 62 -1.89 -5.11 9.34
CA GLU A 62 -1.36 -3.84 9.82
C GLU A 62 -1.54 -2.77 8.75
N MET A 63 -1.62 -1.52 9.18
CA MET A 63 -1.53 -0.33 8.33
C MET A 63 -0.17 0.29 8.55
N ASP A 64 0.67 0.31 7.54
CA ASP A 64 2.02 0.87 7.57
C ASP A 64 2.10 2.18 6.76
N TRP A 65 3.02 3.04 7.14
CA TRP A 65 3.33 4.24 6.37
C TRP A 65 4.82 4.58 6.43
N ASP A 66 5.24 5.45 5.53
CA ASP A 66 6.57 6.05 5.59
C ASP A 66 6.42 7.38 6.32
N GLU A 67 7.08 7.52 7.48
CA GLU A 67 7.04 8.72 8.33
C GLU A 67 7.56 9.97 7.64
N LEU A 68 8.33 9.81 6.56
CA LEU A 68 8.83 10.91 5.73
C LEU A 68 7.82 11.35 4.68
N LYS A 69 6.74 10.59 4.49
CA LYS A 69 5.80 10.76 3.38
C LYS A 69 4.36 10.92 3.84
N ALA A 70 4.03 10.30 4.97
CA ALA A 70 2.70 10.18 5.51
C ALA A 70 2.69 10.24 7.04
N VAL A 71 1.48 10.35 7.61
CA VAL A 71 1.26 10.43 9.05
C VAL A 71 0.30 9.35 9.52
N ASP A 72 0.28 9.11 10.82
CA ASP A 72 -0.70 8.27 11.48
C ASP A 72 -2.15 8.65 11.09
N PRO A 73 -3.03 7.67 10.79
CA PRO A 73 -2.85 6.22 10.87
C PRO A 73 -2.38 5.56 9.56
N GLY A 74 -1.83 6.33 8.61
CA GLY A 74 -1.40 5.83 7.29
C GLY A 74 -2.50 5.77 6.23
N ILE A 75 -3.73 6.15 6.58
CA ILE A 75 -4.91 6.19 5.70
C ILE A 75 -5.82 7.35 6.07
N ILE A 76 -6.40 8.02 5.07
CA ILE A 76 -7.33 9.15 5.25
C ILE A 76 -8.37 9.18 4.13
N VAL A 77 -9.52 9.77 4.42
CA VAL A 77 -10.59 10.05 3.47
C VAL A 77 -10.48 11.50 3.01
N TYR A 78 -10.49 11.72 1.70
CA TYR A 78 -10.66 13.05 1.12
C TYR A 78 -11.97 13.10 0.37
N ASN A 79 -12.85 14.00 0.84
CA ASN A 79 -14.06 14.37 0.13
C ASN A 79 -13.80 15.63 -0.70
N ASN A 80 -14.57 15.76 -1.78
CA ASN A 80 -14.84 17.03 -2.44
C ASN A 80 -13.55 17.70 -2.96
N VAL A 81 -12.65 16.89 -3.53
CA VAL A 81 -11.37 17.35 -4.05
C VAL A 81 -11.61 18.12 -5.36
N PRO A 82 -11.12 19.37 -5.47
CA PRO A 82 -11.34 20.17 -6.66
C PRO A 82 -10.83 19.48 -7.94
N VAL A 83 -11.64 19.57 -9.00
CA VAL A 83 -11.27 19.08 -10.32
C VAL A 83 -10.24 20.01 -10.97
N TYR A 84 -9.06 19.49 -11.34
CA TYR A 84 -8.00 20.23 -12.03
C TYR A 84 -7.90 19.86 -13.52
N GLY A 85 -8.84 20.35 -14.33
CA GLY A 85 -8.79 20.25 -15.79
C GLY A 85 -9.73 19.20 -16.39
N ALA A 86 -9.76 19.13 -17.72
CA ALA A 86 -10.80 18.41 -18.47
C ALA A 86 -10.67 16.88 -18.53
N SER A 87 -9.60 16.31 -17.95
CA SER A 87 -9.34 14.86 -17.92
C SER A 87 -9.35 14.29 -16.50
N GLN A 88 -9.95 15.03 -15.56
CA GLN A 88 -9.97 14.69 -14.14
C GLN A 88 -11.42 14.60 -13.68
N ILE A 89 -11.77 13.50 -13.00
CA ILE A 89 -13.17 13.17 -12.68
C ILE A 89 -13.30 12.69 -11.21
N ILE A 90 -12.21 12.56 -10.45
CA ILE A 90 -12.26 12.03 -9.07
C ILE A 90 -12.39 13.17 -8.06
N ALA A 91 -13.58 13.31 -7.48
CA ALA A 91 -13.86 14.18 -6.35
C ALA A 91 -13.47 13.52 -5.01
N ASP A 92 -13.72 12.22 -4.87
CA ASP A 92 -13.58 11.52 -3.58
C ASP A 92 -12.60 10.34 -3.65
N CYS A 93 -11.74 10.24 -2.63
CA CYS A 93 -10.83 9.10 -2.53
C CYS A 93 -10.44 8.76 -1.09
N VAL A 94 -10.05 7.50 -0.90
CA VAL A 94 -9.39 7.01 0.30
C VAL A 94 -7.94 6.68 -0.06
N MET A 95 -6.99 7.34 0.59
CA MET A 95 -5.58 7.34 0.19
C MET A 95 -4.65 7.53 1.40
N ALA A 96 -3.33 7.48 1.20
CA ALA A 96 -2.39 7.81 2.27
C ALA A 96 -2.47 9.32 2.61
N PRO A 97 -2.47 9.71 3.90
CA PRO A 97 -2.32 11.10 4.28
C PRO A 97 -0.91 11.56 3.91
N ARG A 98 -0.76 12.80 3.44
CA ARG A 98 0.56 13.36 3.10
C ARG A 98 1.03 14.33 4.18
N LEU A 99 2.35 14.38 4.38
CA LEU A 99 2.94 15.49 5.11
C LEU A 99 2.67 16.81 4.38
N GLU A 100 2.42 17.88 5.14
CA GLU A 100 2.17 19.21 4.59
C GLU A 100 3.36 19.71 3.74
N SER A 101 4.58 19.32 4.08
CA SER A 101 5.81 19.63 3.32
C SER A 101 5.84 19.01 1.92
N LEU A 102 5.10 17.92 1.69
CA LEU A 102 5.03 17.22 0.42
C LEU A 102 3.76 17.53 -0.38
N ALA A 103 2.82 18.28 0.21
CA ALA A 103 1.62 18.71 -0.47
C ALA A 103 1.99 19.73 -1.57
N GLY A 104 1.67 19.42 -2.82
CA GLY A 104 1.88 20.33 -3.94
C GLY A 104 1.10 21.65 -3.79
N THR A 105 1.42 22.66 -4.59
CA THR A 105 0.63 23.91 -4.67
C THR A 105 0.13 24.13 -6.10
N PRO A 106 -1.19 24.01 -6.38
CA PRO A 106 -2.24 23.57 -5.46
C PRO A 106 -2.11 22.09 -5.11
N ASP A 107 -2.62 21.71 -3.95
CA ASP A 107 -2.67 20.32 -3.52
C ASP A 107 -3.75 19.58 -4.32
N LYS A 108 -3.34 18.67 -5.22
CA LYS A 108 -4.26 17.96 -6.10
C LYS A 108 -4.79 16.65 -5.49
N LYS A 109 -4.27 16.22 -4.34
CA LYS A 109 -4.79 15.07 -3.55
C LYS A 109 -5.04 13.81 -4.40
N CYS A 110 -6.29 13.38 -4.55
CA CYS A 110 -6.72 12.25 -5.38
C CYS A 110 -6.19 12.35 -6.82
N ASN A 111 -5.96 13.57 -7.29
CA ASN A 111 -5.53 13.92 -8.63
C ASN A 111 -4.02 14.21 -8.75
N ASP A 112 -3.25 13.90 -7.72
CA ASP A 112 -1.79 14.00 -7.76
C ASP A 112 -1.18 13.11 -8.83
N GLY A 113 0.00 13.54 -9.31
CA GLY A 113 0.76 12.88 -10.36
C GLY A 113 1.28 11.48 -10.01
N PHE A 114 2.11 10.96 -10.90
CA PHE A 114 2.84 9.72 -10.68
C PHE A 114 3.85 9.90 -9.53
N GLN A 115 4.16 8.81 -8.82
CA GLN A 115 5.15 8.78 -7.72
C GLN A 115 4.93 9.76 -6.54
N THR A 116 3.68 10.14 -6.24
CA THR A 116 3.37 11.02 -5.09
C THR A 116 3.08 10.29 -3.78
N HIS A 117 3.43 9.01 -3.68
CA HIS A 117 3.20 8.17 -2.49
C HIS A 117 1.76 8.15 -1.97
N LYS A 118 0.79 8.38 -2.85
CA LYS A 118 -0.64 8.47 -2.51
C LYS A 118 -1.29 7.16 -2.04
N ARG A 119 -0.61 6.01 -2.11
CA ARG A 119 -1.24 4.73 -1.73
C ARG A 119 -1.11 4.49 -0.24
N TYR A 120 -2.22 4.29 0.46
CA TYR A 120 -2.17 3.71 1.81
C TYR A 120 -1.63 2.28 1.69
N LYS A 121 -0.87 1.84 2.69
CA LYS A 121 -0.25 0.51 2.68
C LYS A 121 -0.85 -0.32 3.79
N MET A 122 -1.53 -1.38 3.39
CA MET A 122 -2.03 -2.40 4.29
C MET A 122 -1.23 -3.67 4.05
N SER A 123 -0.86 -4.34 5.12
CA SER A 123 -0.05 -5.55 5.04
C SER A 123 -0.79 -6.69 5.71
N ALA A 124 -0.96 -7.81 4.99
CA ALA A 124 -1.49 -9.05 5.54
C ALA A 124 -0.42 -9.76 6.35
N THR A 125 -0.69 -10.06 7.62
CA THR A 125 0.22 -10.79 8.52
C THR A 125 -0.24 -12.23 8.78
N GLY A 126 -1.43 -12.60 8.29
CA GLY A 126 -1.93 -13.97 8.27
C GLY A 126 -3.12 -14.15 7.31
N VAL A 127 -3.73 -15.35 7.32
CA VAL A 127 -4.82 -15.72 6.40
C VAL A 127 -6.20 -15.56 7.05
N GLY A 128 -6.51 -14.34 7.49
CA GLY A 128 -7.77 -13.99 8.12
C GLY A 128 -8.23 -12.58 7.77
N PRO A 129 -9.46 -12.19 8.16
CA PRO A 129 -10.04 -10.92 7.75
C PRO A 129 -9.32 -9.73 8.38
N ILE A 130 -9.06 -8.73 7.56
CA ILE A 130 -8.64 -7.39 7.94
C ILE A 130 -9.83 -6.47 7.72
N ASP A 131 -10.38 -5.93 8.81
CA ASP A 131 -11.58 -5.09 8.79
C ASP A 131 -11.21 -3.63 9.01
N MET A 132 -11.61 -2.76 8.08
CA MET A 132 -11.50 -1.30 8.21
C MET A 132 -12.91 -0.71 8.29
N VAL A 133 -13.19 0.02 9.37
CA VAL A 133 -14.51 0.61 9.61
C VAL A 133 -14.50 2.07 9.14
N PHE A 134 -15.56 2.48 8.46
CA PHE A 134 -15.72 3.84 7.96
C PHE A 134 -17.01 4.45 8.52
N THR A 135 -16.90 5.68 9.01
CA THR A 135 -18.04 6.49 9.43
C THR A 135 -18.59 7.23 8.21
N VAL A 136 -19.92 7.22 8.04
CA VAL A 136 -20.62 7.84 6.91
C VAL A 136 -21.71 8.77 7.42
N ARG A 137 -21.88 9.93 6.78
CA ARG A 137 -22.95 10.90 7.04
C ARG A 137 -23.80 11.13 5.81
N ASN A 138 -25.09 11.44 5.98
CA ASN A 138 -25.91 11.91 4.85
C ASN A 138 -25.33 13.21 4.26
N VAL A 139 -25.40 13.37 2.94
CA VAL A 139 -24.94 14.59 2.23
C VAL A 139 -25.62 15.88 2.72
N ASP A 140 -26.90 15.81 3.11
CA ASP A 140 -27.62 16.96 3.68
C ASP A 140 -27.11 17.41 5.07
N ALA A 141 -26.26 16.58 5.70
CA ALA A 141 -25.67 16.83 7.00
C ALA A 141 -24.18 17.25 6.92
N VAL A 142 -23.62 17.38 5.72
CA VAL A 142 -22.25 17.88 5.49
C VAL A 142 -22.26 19.28 4.90
N ASP A 143 -21.18 20.02 5.16
CA ASP A 143 -21.01 21.38 4.68
C ASP A 143 -20.82 21.42 3.15
N PRO A 144 -21.33 22.45 2.44
CA PRO A 144 -21.15 22.57 1.01
C PRO A 144 -19.68 22.64 0.60
N ILE A 145 -19.36 22.01 -0.52
CA ILE A 145 -18.03 22.06 -1.13
C ILE A 145 -17.70 23.48 -1.52
N VAL A 146 -16.54 23.97 -1.07
CA VAL A 146 -15.99 25.25 -1.50
C VAL A 146 -14.64 25.04 -2.19
N ASP A 147 -14.40 25.76 -3.28
CA ASP A 147 -13.10 25.80 -3.92
C ASP A 147 -12.03 26.39 -2.98
N LYS A 148 -10.76 26.36 -3.39
CA LYS A 148 -9.65 26.92 -2.62
C LYS A 148 -9.81 28.41 -2.25
N ASP A 149 -10.71 29.13 -2.92
CA ASP A 149 -11.00 30.54 -2.72
C ASP A 149 -12.30 30.74 -1.91
N GLY A 150 -12.92 29.66 -1.42
CA GLY A 150 -14.11 29.66 -0.58
C GLY A 150 -15.43 29.75 -1.36
N ASN A 151 -15.43 29.53 -2.68
CA ASN A 151 -16.65 29.60 -3.50
C ASN A 151 -17.31 28.22 -3.62
N PRO A 152 -18.65 28.11 -3.45
CA PRO A 152 -19.35 26.85 -3.63
C PRO A 152 -19.11 26.20 -5.01
N VAL A 153 -18.74 24.92 -5.04
CA VAL A 153 -18.63 24.13 -6.27
C VAL A 153 -20.01 23.60 -6.63
N ALA A 154 -20.54 24.02 -7.79
CA ALA A 154 -21.97 23.93 -8.07
C ALA A 154 -22.50 22.50 -8.38
N ASN A 155 -21.66 21.49 -8.58
CA ASN A 155 -22.06 20.19 -9.15
C ASN A 155 -21.26 18.99 -8.61
N ASP A 156 -20.77 19.03 -7.37
CA ASP A 156 -19.76 18.06 -6.89
C ASP A 156 -20.27 17.12 -5.77
N GLN A 157 -21.57 17.17 -5.46
CA GLN A 157 -22.24 16.13 -4.66
C GLN A 157 -23.45 15.66 -5.46
N ASP A 158 -23.46 14.42 -5.94
CA ASP A 158 -24.69 13.82 -6.41
C ASP A 158 -25.56 13.49 -5.18
N PRO A 159 -26.74 14.09 -5.04
CA PRO A 159 -27.62 13.82 -3.90
C PRO A 159 -28.06 12.34 -3.84
N ALA A 160 -27.86 11.55 -4.90
CA ALA A 160 -28.24 10.14 -4.96
C ALA A 160 -27.13 9.16 -4.53
N VAL A 161 -25.87 9.40 -4.91
CA VAL A 161 -24.72 8.51 -4.62
C VAL A 161 -23.41 9.30 -4.55
N ASN A 162 -22.41 8.83 -3.80
CA ASN A 162 -21.02 9.31 -3.88
C ASN A 162 -20.08 8.14 -4.15
N VAL A 163 -19.04 8.33 -4.99
CA VAL A 163 -18.11 7.26 -5.36
C VAL A 163 -16.67 7.59 -4.96
N TYR A 164 -16.11 6.74 -4.11
CA TYR A 164 -14.76 6.87 -3.57
C TYR A 164 -13.78 5.99 -4.30
N ARG A 165 -12.71 6.57 -4.84
CA ARG A 165 -11.58 5.75 -5.32
C ARG A 165 -10.77 5.23 -4.15
N MET A 166 -10.58 3.91 -4.11
CA MET A 166 -9.66 3.29 -3.17
C MET A 166 -8.26 3.27 -3.77
N ILE A 167 -7.32 4.00 -3.16
CA ILE A 167 -5.94 4.13 -3.60
C ILE A 167 -5.04 3.40 -2.58
N GLY A 168 -5.00 2.08 -2.67
CA GLY A 168 -4.34 1.22 -1.68
C GLY A 168 -3.33 0.24 -2.27
N LYS A 169 -2.46 -0.27 -1.39
CA LYS A 169 -1.66 -1.48 -1.60
C LYS A 169 -2.00 -2.51 -0.54
N LEU A 170 -2.03 -3.78 -0.94
CA LEU A 170 -2.00 -4.92 -0.04
C LEU A 170 -0.64 -5.60 -0.18
N ASN A 171 0.12 -5.71 0.91
CA ASN A 171 1.41 -6.40 0.93
C ASN A 171 1.25 -7.77 1.60
N ASN A 172 2.00 -8.76 1.13
CA ASN A 172 2.09 -10.05 1.79
C ASN A 172 3.22 -10.03 2.84
N HIS A 173 2.88 -9.70 4.08
CA HIS A 173 3.79 -9.81 5.25
C HIS A 173 3.51 -11.11 6.04
N THR A 174 2.85 -12.08 5.43
CA THR A 174 2.69 -13.38 6.07
C THR A 174 4.02 -14.14 6.02
N GLY A 175 4.14 -15.23 6.80
CA GLY A 175 5.31 -16.10 6.73
C GLY A 175 5.33 -17.06 5.53
N GLY A 176 4.42 -16.90 4.56
CA GLY A 176 4.23 -17.84 3.46
C GLY A 176 3.53 -17.25 2.25
N ARG A 177 3.30 -18.09 1.23
CA ARG A 177 2.60 -17.67 0.02
C ARG A 177 1.13 -17.34 0.30
N LEU A 178 0.55 -16.50 -0.55
CA LEU A 178 -0.89 -16.30 -0.62
C LEU A 178 -1.43 -16.75 -1.98
N GLY A 179 -2.56 -17.44 -1.96
CA GLY A 179 -3.26 -17.88 -3.17
C GLY A 179 -4.09 -16.77 -3.81
N GLY A 180 -4.33 -15.68 -3.08
CA GLY A 180 -5.18 -14.58 -3.52
C GLY A 180 -5.73 -13.77 -2.35
N PHE A 181 -6.82 -13.06 -2.59
CA PHE A 181 -7.53 -12.25 -1.61
C PHE A 181 -9.02 -12.12 -1.98
N ARG A 182 -9.86 -11.83 -0.99
CA ARG A 182 -11.26 -11.45 -1.16
C ARG A 182 -11.50 -10.07 -0.55
N VAL A 183 -12.33 -9.26 -1.20
CA VAL A 183 -12.80 -7.97 -0.71
C VAL A 183 -14.31 -8.04 -0.53
N GLU A 184 -14.80 -7.59 0.62
CA GLU A 184 -16.22 -7.58 0.98
C GLU A 184 -16.57 -6.24 1.65
N VAL A 185 -17.77 -5.75 1.42
CA VAL A 185 -18.37 -4.67 2.21
C VAL A 185 -19.49 -5.22 3.09
N GLY A 186 -19.75 -4.56 4.22
CA GLY A 186 -20.76 -5.00 5.19
C GLY A 186 -20.74 -4.19 6.47
N HIS A 187 -21.15 -4.80 7.59
CA HIS A 187 -21.20 -4.15 8.89
C HIS A 187 -20.67 -5.09 9.99
N GLY A 188 -20.05 -4.52 11.03
CA GLY A 188 -19.48 -5.28 12.15
C GLY A 188 -18.00 -5.60 11.96
N LEU A 189 -17.42 -6.33 12.91
CA LEU A 189 -15.99 -6.66 12.99
C LEU A 189 -15.80 -8.15 13.27
N GLY A 190 -14.73 -8.74 12.76
CA GLY A 190 -14.31 -10.11 13.04
C GLY A 190 -15.44 -11.12 12.82
N ASP A 191 -15.72 -11.93 13.84
CA ASP A 191 -16.79 -12.93 13.80
C ASP A 191 -18.21 -12.32 13.77
N GLU A 192 -18.36 -11.04 14.12
CA GLU A 192 -19.63 -10.31 14.08
C GLU A 192 -19.90 -9.61 12.74
N PHE A 193 -18.95 -9.67 11.79
CA PHE A 193 -19.14 -9.08 10.47
C PHE A 193 -20.26 -9.79 9.71
N VAL A 194 -21.15 -8.98 9.15
CA VAL A 194 -22.24 -9.38 8.27
C VAL A 194 -22.06 -8.63 6.96
N LYS A 195 -21.80 -9.38 5.89
CA LYS A 195 -21.73 -8.84 4.52
C LYS A 195 -23.03 -8.10 4.16
N SER A 196 -22.90 -6.97 3.45
CA SER A 196 -24.02 -6.23 2.86
C SER A 196 -24.75 -7.06 1.80
N THR A 197 -25.88 -6.55 1.35
CA THR A 197 -26.68 -7.14 0.27
C THR A 197 -27.04 -6.12 -0.78
N ALA A 198 -26.96 -6.53 -2.04
CA ALA A 198 -27.24 -5.67 -3.18
C ALA A 198 -28.49 -4.78 -3.01
N GLY A 199 -28.29 -3.48 -3.24
CA GLY A 199 -29.29 -2.42 -3.18
C GLY A 199 -29.47 -1.82 -1.78
N ASP A 200 -28.61 -2.14 -0.81
CA ASP A 200 -28.65 -1.57 0.54
C ASP A 200 -27.90 -0.23 0.70
N GLY A 201 -27.26 0.24 -0.36
CA GLY A 201 -26.63 1.56 -0.40
C GLY A 201 -25.12 1.55 -0.15
N VAL A 202 -24.47 0.40 0.04
CA VAL A 202 -23.01 0.28 -0.11
C VAL A 202 -22.72 -0.68 -1.25
N LYS A 203 -21.75 -0.35 -2.12
CA LYS A 203 -21.29 -1.30 -3.13
C LYS A 203 -19.85 -1.04 -3.55
N ILE A 204 -19.19 -2.09 -4.03
CA ILE A 204 -17.93 -2.02 -4.76
C ILE A 204 -18.25 -1.72 -6.23
N ALA A 205 -17.81 -0.56 -6.69
CA ALA A 205 -17.99 -0.10 -8.06
C ALA A 205 -16.75 -0.32 -8.93
N LEU A 206 -16.98 -0.47 -10.23
CA LEU A 206 -15.95 -0.68 -11.26
C LEU A 206 -15.48 0.61 -11.92
N ARG A 207 -16.14 1.74 -11.65
CA ARG A 207 -15.87 3.03 -12.27
C ARG A 207 -16.05 4.15 -11.25
N GLU A 208 -15.51 5.32 -11.59
CA GLU A 208 -15.78 6.56 -10.88
C GLU A 208 -17.18 7.11 -11.17
N GLU A 209 -17.61 8.07 -10.36
CA GLU A 209 -18.89 8.73 -10.52
C GLU A 209 -19.04 9.40 -11.89
N GLY A 210 -20.20 9.22 -12.53
CA GLY A 210 -20.50 9.86 -13.81
C GLY A 210 -19.73 9.31 -15.03
N ALA A 211 -18.84 8.34 -14.86
CA ALA A 211 -18.13 7.70 -15.96
C ALA A 211 -19.02 6.74 -16.78
N ASP A 212 -18.68 6.54 -18.05
CA ASP A 212 -19.44 5.69 -18.96
C ASP A 212 -19.18 4.20 -18.68
N ALA A 213 -20.15 3.36 -19.08
CA ALA A 213 -20.05 1.89 -19.09
C ALA A 213 -18.71 1.36 -19.65
N ALA A 214 -18.15 2.06 -20.63
CA ALA A 214 -16.93 1.69 -21.32
C ALA A 214 -15.64 1.91 -20.49
N ASP A 215 -15.73 2.68 -19.41
CA ASP A 215 -14.61 3.01 -18.52
C ASP A 215 -14.57 2.09 -17.29
N ASP A 216 -15.36 1.01 -17.27
CA ASP A 216 -15.26 -0.02 -16.23
C ASP A 216 -13.85 -0.59 -16.16
N LEU A 217 -13.34 -0.71 -14.92
CA LEU A 217 -12.19 -1.55 -14.64
C LEU A 217 -12.47 -2.97 -15.13
N GLY A 218 -11.61 -3.46 -16.01
CA GLY A 218 -11.63 -4.83 -16.49
C GLY A 218 -11.01 -5.81 -15.50
N ASP A 219 -11.20 -7.10 -15.78
CA ASP A 219 -10.81 -8.23 -14.92
C ASP A 219 -9.36 -8.17 -14.40
N ASN A 220 -8.45 -7.58 -15.17
CA ASN A 220 -7.02 -7.55 -14.87
C ASN A 220 -6.52 -6.21 -14.31
N GLN A 221 -7.42 -5.24 -14.10
CA GLN A 221 -7.05 -3.86 -13.71
C GLN A 221 -7.30 -3.58 -12.22
N MET A 222 -8.03 -4.46 -11.53
CA MET A 222 -8.39 -4.27 -10.13
C MET A 222 -7.27 -4.62 -9.14
N ALA A 223 -6.31 -5.46 -9.53
CA ALA A 223 -5.30 -5.99 -8.63
C ALA A 223 -3.99 -6.23 -9.38
N GLU A 224 -3.12 -5.22 -9.43
CA GLU A 224 -1.95 -5.18 -10.32
C GLU A 224 -0.65 -5.10 -9.52
N PHE A 225 0.35 -5.87 -9.92
CA PHE A 225 1.71 -5.73 -9.39
C PHE A 225 2.37 -4.43 -9.89
N PRO A 226 3.40 -3.92 -9.20
CA PRO A 226 4.09 -2.67 -9.56
C PRO A 226 4.61 -2.64 -11.00
N GLY A 227 4.47 -1.47 -11.64
CA GLY A 227 4.80 -1.28 -13.05
C GLY A 227 6.28 -1.46 -13.38
N GLY A 228 7.19 -1.05 -12.48
CA GLY A 228 8.64 -1.24 -12.69
C GLY A 228 9.03 -2.71 -12.90
N LEU A 229 8.24 -3.66 -12.39
CA LEU A 229 8.46 -5.09 -12.57
C LEU A 229 7.66 -5.68 -13.73
N PHE A 230 6.41 -5.24 -13.91
CA PHE A 230 5.48 -5.80 -14.88
C PHE A 230 4.67 -4.70 -15.58
N TYR A 231 5.14 -4.24 -16.73
CA TYR A 231 4.49 -3.16 -17.48
C TYR A 231 4.79 -3.20 -18.96
N GLY A 232 3.78 -2.87 -19.74
CA GLY A 232 3.92 -2.61 -21.17
C GLY A 232 2.57 -2.38 -21.86
N PRO A 233 2.56 -1.68 -23.01
CA PRO A 233 3.72 -1.04 -23.65
C PRO A 233 4.26 0.14 -22.83
N ALA A 234 5.58 0.36 -22.86
CA ALA A 234 6.20 1.53 -22.24
C ALA A 234 5.55 2.83 -22.75
N ASP A 235 5.43 3.82 -21.87
CA ASP A 235 4.81 5.11 -22.15
C ASP A 235 5.65 6.27 -21.59
N GLU A 236 5.13 7.49 -21.65
CA GLU A 236 5.84 8.69 -21.16
C GLU A 236 6.12 8.67 -19.64
N LYS A 237 5.51 7.75 -18.88
CA LYS A 237 5.56 7.68 -17.42
C LYS A 237 6.14 6.36 -16.89
N HIS A 238 6.24 5.33 -17.72
CA HIS A 238 6.69 4.01 -17.32
C HIS A 238 7.55 3.40 -18.41
N ASP A 239 8.73 2.93 -18.02
CA ASP A 239 9.53 2.03 -18.84
C ASP A 239 8.90 0.63 -18.91
N TRP A 240 9.50 -0.23 -19.72
CA TRP A 240 9.14 -1.65 -19.74
C TRP A 240 9.43 -2.29 -18.39
N GLY A 241 8.50 -3.12 -17.91
CA GLY A 241 8.70 -3.86 -16.67
C GLY A 241 9.86 -4.85 -16.77
N PHE A 242 10.67 -4.94 -15.72
CA PHE A 242 11.86 -5.78 -15.66
C PHE A 242 11.59 -7.26 -15.98
N PHE A 243 10.58 -7.86 -15.34
CA PHE A 243 10.22 -9.27 -15.55
C PHE A 243 9.25 -9.46 -16.72
N SER A 244 8.36 -8.49 -16.97
CA SER A 244 7.40 -8.58 -18.07
C SER A 244 6.99 -7.27 -18.73
N SER A 245 6.79 -7.36 -20.05
CA SER A 245 6.15 -6.39 -20.95
C SER A 245 4.63 -6.41 -20.90
N THR A 246 4.07 -7.17 -19.94
CA THR A 246 2.65 -7.25 -19.64
C THR A 246 2.47 -7.09 -18.15
N ARG A 247 1.40 -6.43 -17.73
CA ARG A 247 1.06 -6.30 -16.31
C ARG A 247 0.80 -7.67 -15.68
N ALA A 248 1.42 -7.93 -14.55
CA ALA A 248 1.04 -9.05 -13.70
C ALA A 248 -0.11 -8.61 -12.79
N ASN A 249 -1.06 -9.51 -12.56
CA ASN A 249 -2.28 -9.23 -11.82
C ASN A 249 -2.89 -10.50 -11.23
N PHE A 250 -3.73 -10.31 -10.22
CA PHE A 250 -4.78 -11.26 -9.92
C PHE A 250 -6.03 -10.89 -10.74
N GLY A 251 -6.54 -11.84 -11.52
CA GLY A 251 -7.78 -11.60 -12.26
C GLY A 251 -8.98 -11.50 -11.30
N VAL A 252 -9.95 -10.65 -11.59
CA VAL A 252 -11.21 -10.52 -10.85
C VAL A 252 -12.37 -10.72 -11.82
N ASN A 253 -13.43 -11.43 -11.43
CA ASN A 253 -14.61 -11.57 -12.29
C ASN A 253 -15.52 -10.33 -12.17
N THR A 254 -15.23 -9.30 -12.96
CA THR A 254 -15.94 -8.01 -12.91
C THR A 254 -17.42 -8.15 -13.29
N ALA A 255 -17.75 -9.10 -14.17
CA ALA A 255 -19.15 -9.37 -14.54
C ALA A 255 -19.96 -9.96 -13.38
N ALA A 256 -19.34 -10.80 -12.54
CA ALA A 256 -19.97 -11.31 -11.32
C ALA A 256 -20.10 -10.20 -10.27
N LEU A 257 -19.06 -9.37 -10.11
CA LEU A 257 -19.09 -8.22 -9.22
C LEU A 257 -20.20 -7.23 -9.62
N ALA A 258 -20.42 -6.97 -10.90
CA ALA A 258 -21.52 -6.12 -11.36
C ALA A 258 -22.94 -6.65 -11.02
N THR A 259 -23.06 -7.88 -10.51
CA THR A 259 -24.33 -8.50 -10.07
C THR A 259 -24.45 -8.62 -8.56
N ASP A 260 -23.37 -9.04 -7.88
CA ASP A 260 -23.34 -9.20 -6.41
C ASP A 260 -23.06 -7.87 -5.70
N GLU A 261 -22.31 -6.97 -6.34
CA GLU A 261 -21.90 -5.60 -5.96
C GLU A 261 -21.19 -5.43 -4.61
N ASP A 262 -21.30 -6.38 -3.69
CA ASP A 262 -20.80 -6.29 -2.32
C ASP A 262 -19.51 -7.08 -2.08
N SER A 263 -19.10 -7.94 -3.02
CA SER A 263 -17.85 -8.68 -2.89
C SER A 263 -17.23 -9.07 -4.21
N PHE A 264 -15.91 -9.22 -4.18
CA PHE A 264 -15.19 -9.94 -5.21
C PHE A 264 -14.03 -10.74 -4.61
N GLU A 265 -13.69 -11.84 -5.27
CA GLU A 265 -12.55 -12.68 -4.92
C GLU A 265 -11.59 -12.74 -6.10
N SER A 266 -10.29 -12.68 -5.82
CA SER A 266 -9.27 -12.90 -6.83
C SER A 266 -9.37 -14.30 -7.42
N THR A 267 -9.06 -14.42 -8.70
CA THR A 267 -8.99 -15.68 -9.44
C THR A 267 -7.52 -16.05 -9.69
N ALA A 268 -7.17 -16.48 -10.90
CA ALA A 268 -5.81 -16.90 -11.20
C ALA A 268 -4.83 -15.72 -11.17
N LEU A 269 -3.69 -15.95 -10.52
CA LEU A 269 -2.50 -15.11 -10.65
C LEU A 269 -1.92 -15.27 -12.06
N SER A 270 -1.72 -14.15 -12.75
CA SER A 270 -1.24 -14.10 -14.13
C SER A 270 0.09 -14.84 -14.31
N SER A 271 0.22 -15.60 -15.42
CA SER A 271 1.36 -16.50 -15.67
C SER A 271 2.72 -15.79 -15.75
N ASN A 272 2.76 -14.54 -16.20
CA ASN A 272 3.98 -13.73 -16.20
C ASN A 272 4.55 -13.43 -14.79
N TYR A 273 3.78 -13.65 -13.72
CA TYR A 273 4.29 -13.73 -12.35
C TYR A 273 4.44 -15.20 -11.93
N SER A 274 3.36 -15.99 -12.06
CA SER A 274 3.32 -17.32 -11.45
C SER A 274 4.25 -18.36 -12.09
N ASP A 275 4.62 -18.20 -13.36
CA ASP A 275 5.61 -19.07 -14.02
C ASP A 275 7.03 -18.84 -13.47
N LEU A 276 7.33 -17.63 -13.00
CA LEU A 276 8.63 -17.28 -12.41
C LEU A 276 8.67 -17.58 -10.91
N PHE A 277 7.59 -17.19 -10.22
CA PHE A 277 7.61 -17.08 -8.77
C PHE A 277 6.72 -18.08 -8.04
N GLY A 278 5.77 -18.71 -8.73
CA GLY A 278 4.68 -19.47 -8.13
C GLY A 278 3.54 -18.57 -7.64
N GLU A 279 2.86 -18.97 -6.57
CA GLU A 279 1.85 -18.13 -5.91
C GLU A 279 2.48 -16.89 -5.26
N TRP A 280 1.65 -15.94 -4.83
CA TRP A 280 2.12 -14.62 -4.40
C TRP A 280 3.06 -14.71 -3.20
N LEU A 281 4.29 -14.23 -3.39
CA LEU A 281 5.37 -14.32 -2.41
C LEU A 281 5.14 -13.42 -1.21
N PRO A 282 5.51 -13.86 0.01
CA PRO A 282 5.67 -12.95 1.14
C PRO A 282 6.97 -12.15 1.03
N LEU A 283 7.03 -11.04 1.76
CA LEU A 283 8.18 -10.13 1.79
C LEU A 283 9.49 -10.86 2.11
N ASP A 284 9.50 -11.74 3.10
CA ASP A 284 10.72 -12.47 3.50
C ASP A 284 11.17 -13.53 2.47
N TRP A 285 10.38 -13.80 1.44
CA TRP A 285 10.68 -14.81 0.41
C TRP A 285 10.99 -14.20 -0.95
N VAL A 286 10.94 -12.87 -1.10
CA VAL A 286 11.29 -12.26 -2.39
C VAL A 286 12.78 -12.46 -2.69
N PRO A 287 13.16 -12.65 -3.96
CA PRO A 287 14.57 -12.75 -4.33
C PRO A 287 15.32 -11.45 -4.04
N THR A 288 16.62 -11.58 -3.80
CA THR A 288 17.53 -10.44 -3.76
C THR A 288 17.75 -9.91 -5.17
N GLY A 289 17.72 -8.58 -5.31
CA GLY A 289 18.01 -7.83 -6.52
C GLY A 289 19.20 -6.89 -6.35
N TRP A 290 19.83 -6.58 -7.48
CA TRP A 290 20.65 -5.39 -7.63
C TRP A 290 19.80 -4.30 -8.25
N PHE A 291 19.87 -3.10 -7.68
CA PHE A 291 19.12 -1.93 -8.11
C PHE A 291 20.08 -0.85 -8.56
N TYR A 292 19.78 -0.23 -9.70
CA TYR A 292 20.44 0.97 -10.17
C TYR A 292 19.67 2.19 -9.67
N ASP A 293 20.32 2.95 -8.80
CA ASP A 293 19.85 4.25 -8.33
C ASP A 293 20.36 5.31 -9.31
N ASN A 294 19.45 5.80 -10.15
CA ASN A 294 19.77 6.67 -11.28
C ASN A 294 19.93 8.15 -10.89
N ASP A 295 19.45 8.57 -9.72
CA ASP A 295 19.54 9.94 -9.21
C ASP A 295 20.45 10.06 -7.97
N GLY A 296 20.99 8.93 -7.50
CA GLY A 296 21.86 8.84 -6.33
C GLY A 296 21.10 9.07 -5.02
N ASN A 297 19.76 8.98 -5.04
CA ASN A 297 18.90 9.04 -3.88
C ASN A 297 18.35 7.67 -3.48
N PRO A 298 18.92 7.02 -2.45
CA PRO A 298 18.45 5.72 -1.97
C PRO A 298 17.00 5.69 -1.49
N ALA A 299 16.36 6.85 -1.28
CA ALA A 299 14.94 6.93 -0.89
C ALA A 299 13.96 7.11 -2.07
N THR A 300 14.45 7.27 -3.29
CA THR A 300 13.64 7.23 -4.52
C THR A 300 13.60 5.80 -5.08
N ASP A 301 12.65 5.54 -5.98
CA ASP A 301 12.48 4.21 -6.54
C ASP A 301 13.66 3.89 -7.47
N ALA A 302 14.46 2.89 -7.12
CA ALA A 302 15.57 2.41 -7.95
C ALA A 302 15.09 1.34 -8.96
N GLU A 303 15.79 1.23 -10.08
CA GLU A 303 15.46 0.29 -11.15
C GLU A 303 16.13 -1.06 -10.90
N VAL A 304 15.40 -2.17 -11.04
CA VAL A 304 16.02 -3.51 -10.92
C VAL A 304 16.97 -3.73 -12.09
N ALA A 305 18.25 -3.93 -11.79
CA ALA A 305 19.30 -4.25 -12.76
C ALA A 305 19.50 -5.76 -12.90
N ALA A 306 19.43 -6.50 -11.79
CA ALA A 306 19.53 -7.95 -11.79
C ALA A 306 18.79 -8.57 -10.61
N TRP A 307 18.52 -9.88 -10.68
CA TRP A 307 17.95 -10.66 -9.58
C TRP A 307 18.63 -12.02 -9.45
N TYR A 308 18.65 -12.58 -8.25
CA TYR A 308 19.21 -13.89 -7.98
C TYR A 308 18.14 -14.98 -8.08
N ASP A 309 18.33 -15.93 -9.00
CA ASP A 309 17.36 -17.02 -9.25
C ASP A 309 17.54 -18.24 -8.32
N GLY A 310 18.52 -18.17 -7.39
CA GLY A 310 18.94 -19.28 -6.54
C GLY A 310 20.19 -20.00 -7.01
N THR A 311 20.59 -19.79 -8.27
CA THR A 311 21.78 -20.39 -8.88
C THR A 311 22.74 -19.34 -9.42
N GLN A 312 22.23 -18.27 -10.01
CA GLN A 312 23.02 -17.22 -10.67
C GLN A 312 22.29 -15.87 -10.67
N TRP A 313 23.04 -14.81 -10.92
CA TRP A 313 22.49 -13.48 -11.16
C TRP A 313 22.01 -13.37 -12.60
N LEU A 314 20.75 -12.97 -12.76
CA LEU A 314 20.11 -12.79 -14.06
C LEU A 314 19.74 -11.32 -14.27
N SER A 315 19.99 -10.83 -15.47
CA SER A 315 19.48 -9.56 -15.99
C SER A 315 18.74 -9.81 -17.31
N TYR A 316 18.10 -8.76 -17.84
CA TYR A 316 17.36 -8.81 -19.08
C TYR A 316 17.80 -7.66 -19.99
N ASP A 317 18.29 -7.99 -21.18
CA ASP A 317 18.38 -7.01 -22.27
C ASP A 317 16.99 -6.81 -22.85
N ILE A 318 16.41 -5.64 -22.61
CA ILE A 318 15.03 -5.29 -22.99
C ILE A 318 15.07 -4.41 -24.23
N ASP A 319 14.50 -4.91 -25.33
CA ASP A 319 14.34 -4.13 -26.55
C ASP A 319 13.36 -2.97 -26.32
N ALA A 320 13.86 -1.74 -26.38
CA ALA A 320 13.07 -0.54 -26.09
C ALA A 320 11.84 -0.36 -27.00
N GLY A 321 11.85 -0.92 -28.22
CA GLY A 321 10.74 -0.79 -29.17
C GLY A 321 9.63 -1.82 -28.98
N THR A 322 9.93 -2.99 -28.40
CA THR A 322 9.03 -4.15 -28.37
C THR A 322 8.80 -4.73 -26.98
N GLY A 323 9.66 -4.42 -26.00
CA GLY A 323 9.65 -5.03 -24.67
C GLY A 323 10.06 -6.51 -24.67
N ALA A 324 10.61 -7.00 -25.79
CA ALA A 324 11.18 -8.34 -25.86
C ALA A 324 12.43 -8.41 -24.97
N ARG A 325 12.55 -9.49 -24.20
CA ARG A 325 13.66 -9.66 -23.25
C ARG A 325 14.52 -10.86 -23.60
N THR A 326 15.83 -10.66 -23.54
CA THR A 326 16.82 -11.74 -23.61
C THR A 326 17.46 -11.89 -22.24
N THR A 327 17.37 -13.09 -21.67
CA THR A 327 18.01 -13.39 -20.38
C THR A 327 19.52 -13.37 -20.52
N GLU A 328 20.18 -12.64 -19.62
CA GLU A 328 21.62 -12.57 -19.52
C GLU A 328 22.08 -13.03 -18.14
N VAL A 329 23.12 -13.86 -18.10
CA VAL A 329 23.78 -14.22 -16.84
C VAL A 329 24.78 -13.13 -16.52
N VAL A 330 24.61 -12.47 -15.38
CA VAL A 330 25.50 -11.38 -14.94
C VAL A 330 26.82 -11.99 -14.47
N PRO A 331 27.96 -11.66 -15.10
CA PRO A 331 29.27 -12.14 -14.67
C PRO A 331 29.64 -11.60 -13.28
N GLN A 332 30.41 -12.39 -12.52
CA GLN A 332 30.90 -11.95 -11.21
C GLN A 332 31.68 -10.63 -11.28
N THR A 333 32.39 -10.36 -12.37
CA THR A 333 33.12 -9.09 -12.54
C THR A 333 32.20 -7.86 -12.56
N ASP A 334 30.97 -8.01 -13.03
CA ASP A 334 30.00 -6.92 -13.09
C ASP A 334 29.38 -6.73 -11.69
N ILE A 335 29.08 -7.83 -10.99
CA ILE A 335 28.66 -7.82 -9.59
C ILE A 335 29.71 -7.12 -8.70
N ASP A 336 30.98 -7.51 -8.81
CA ASP A 336 32.08 -6.88 -8.07
C ASP A 336 32.20 -5.38 -8.41
N GLY A 337 31.90 -5.01 -9.66
CA GLY A 337 31.87 -3.62 -10.10
C GLY A 337 30.73 -2.82 -9.49
N TRP A 338 29.54 -3.41 -9.39
CA TRP A 338 28.36 -2.81 -8.77
C TRP A 338 28.55 -2.65 -7.26
N GLU A 339 29.08 -3.65 -6.58
CA GLU A 339 29.43 -3.60 -5.15
C GLU A 339 30.44 -2.50 -4.84
N ALA A 340 31.40 -2.26 -5.75
CA ALA A 340 32.36 -1.18 -5.64
C ALA A 340 31.81 0.21 -6.02
N SER A 341 30.56 0.30 -6.47
CA SER A 341 29.94 1.52 -7.01
C SER A 341 28.60 1.87 -6.34
N PRO A 342 28.53 2.00 -5.00
CA PRO A 342 27.33 2.45 -4.31
C PRO A 342 26.95 3.90 -4.66
N PRO A 343 25.71 4.34 -4.40
CA PRO A 343 25.32 5.74 -4.50
C PRO A 343 26.22 6.63 -3.63
N THR A 344 26.58 7.80 -4.15
CA THR A 344 27.55 8.69 -3.51
C THR A 344 27.10 10.13 -3.54
N VAL A 345 27.69 10.95 -2.67
CA VAL A 345 27.59 12.41 -2.71
C VAL A 345 28.99 12.97 -2.90
N TYR A 346 29.12 13.92 -3.83
CA TYR A 346 30.37 14.59 -4.13
C TYR A 346 30.24 16.10 -3.91
N ASP A 347 31.32 16.70 -3.41
CA ASP A 347 31.52 18.15 -3.42
C ASP A 347 32.20 18.53 -4.75
N ASP A 348 31.39 18.97 -5.70
CA ASP A 348 31.78 19.44 -7.03
C ASP A 348 31.31 20.89 -7.22
N ASP A 349 32.25 21.82 -7.41
CA ASP A 349 31.93 23.24 -7.60
C ASP A 349 31.36 23.57 -8.98
N GLY A 350 31.11 22.55 -9.82
CA GLY A 350 30.52 22.67 -11.13
C GLY A 350 31.47 23.24 -12.19
N ASP A 351 32.77 23.36 -11.90
CA ASP A 351 33.78 23.89 -12.84
C ASP A 351 34.28 22.85 -13.85
N SER A 352 33.73 21.62 -13.85
CA SER A 352 34.16 20.59 -14.79
C SER A 352 32.98 19.94 -15.54
N ALA A 353 33.15 19.80 -16.86
CA ALA A 353 32.18 19.16 -17.75
C ALA A 353 32.21 17.61 -17.68
N THR A 354 32.72 17.03 -16.59
CA THR A 354 32.88 15.58 -16.44
C THR A 354 32.48 15.15 -15.04
N THR A 355 31.71 14.07 -14.92
CA THR A 355 31.33 13.38 -13.66
C THR A 355 32.52 12.81 -12.85
N ALA A 356 33.75 13.12 -13.25
CA ALA A 356 34.99 12.66 -12.64
C ALA A 356 35.69 13.72 -11.76
N ALA A 357 35.19 14.96 -11.69
CA ALA A 357 35.70 15.94 -10.74
C ALA A 357 34.93 15.90 -9.41
N GLY A 358 35.38 16.72 -8.46
CA GLY A 358 34.83 16.78 -7.11
C GLY A 358 35.56 15.89 -6.10
N THR A 359 35.32 16.18 -4.82
CA THR A 359 35.83 15.38 -3.68
C THR A 359 34.69 14.55 -3.12
N LEU A 360 34.92 13.26 -2.88
CA LEU A 360 33.91 12.40 -2.24
C LEU A 360 33.51 13.00 -0.90
N TYR A 361 32.21 13.24 -0.72
CA TYR A 361 31.64 13.78 0.49
C TYR A 361 31.04 12.66 1.36
N ALA A 362 30.28 11.76 0.75
CA ALA A 362 29.67 10.63 1.43
C ALA A 362 29.40 9.45 0.50
N THR A 363 29.30 8.25 1.06
CA THR A 363 28.96 7.01 0.37
C THR A 363 27.78 6.35 1.06
N TRP A 364 26.78 5.90 0.31
CA TRP A 364 25.67 5.14 0.87
C TRP A 364 26.12 3.74 1.29
N ASN A 365 25.76 3.33 2.50
CA ASN A 365 25.95 1.97 2.99
C ASN A 365 24.56 1.29 3.12
N PRO A 366 24.22 0.34 2.22
CA PRO A 366 22.92 -0.31 2.22
C PRO A 366 22.69 -1.23 3.42
N GLU A 367 23.74 -1.72 4.09
CA GLU A 367 23.59 -2.58 5.28
C GLU A 367 23.13 -1.80 6.51
N THR A 368 23.52 -0.52 6.58
CA THR A 368 23.19 0.34 7.72
C THR A 368 22.10 1.36 7.41
N GLU A 369 21.71 1.47 6.14
CA GLU A 369 20.79 2.50 5.61
C GLU A 369 21.23 3.93 5.97
N LEU A 370 22.55 4.16 5.96
CA LEU A 370 23.15 5.45 6.29
C LEU A 370 24.22 5.84 5.27
N TYR A 371 24.39 7.14 5.09
CA TYR A 371 25.56 7.69 4.43
C TYR A 371 26.76 7.67 5.36
N GLU A 372 27.86 7.08 4.92
CA GLU A 372 29.17 7.18 5.55
C GLU A 372 29.88 8.44 5.04
N LEU A 373 30.17 9.39 5.93
CA LEU A 373 30.81 10.64 5.56
C LEU A 373 32.32 10.45 5.38
N ALA A 374 32.90 11.02 4.32
CA ALA A 374 34.34 10.95 4.07
C ALA A 374 35.18 11.61 5.19
N ALA A 375 34.60 12.59 5.90
CA ALA A 375 35.21 13.21 7.08
C ALA A 375 35.07 12.37 8.37
N GLY A 376 34.39 11.23 8.29
CA GLY A 376 34.02 10.37 9.42
C GLY A 376 32.63 10.69 9.99
N GLY A 377 31.96 9.66 10.50
CA GLY A 377 30.58 9.72 10.99
C GLY A 377 29.58 9.24 9.95
N THR A 378 28.30 9.28 10.32
CA THR A 378 27.19 8.86 9.45
C THR A 378 26.12 9.94 9.39
N ALA A 379 25.31 9.91 8.33
CA ALA A 379 24.13 10.75 8.16
C ALA A 379 22.96 9.92 7.62
N THR A 380 21.75 10.25 8.02
CA THR A 380 20.54 9.67 7.41
C THR A 380 20.33 10.24 6.01
N ASN A 381 19.46 9.63 5.20
CA ASN A 381 19.10 10.21 3.91
C ASN A 381 18.43 11.60 4.05
N ASP A 382 17.72 11.86 5.15
CA ASP A 382 17.09 13.16 5.42
C ASP A 382 18.09 14.24 5.79
N ASP A 383 19.05 13.89 6.66
CA ASP A 383 20.16 14.77 7.01
C ASP A 383 20.96 15.13 5.76
N MET A 384 21.17 14.15 4.87
CA MET A 384 21.86 14.35 3.61
C MET A 384 21.06 15.22 2.64
N THR A 385 19.74 15.01 2.53
CA THR A 385 18.85 15.84 1.71
C THR A 385 18.88 17.30 2.18
N THR A 386 18.77 17.53 3.48
CA THR A 386 18.87 18.87 4.07
C THR A 386 20.24 19.52 3.79
N THR A 387 21.30 18.72 3.84
CA THR A 387 22.67 19.16 3.57
C THR A 387 22.87 19.54 2.10
N LEU A 388 22.30 18.76 1.18
CA LEU A 388 22.30 19.02 -0.27
C LEU A 388 21.51 20.29 -0.61
N ASP A 389 20.30 20.45 -0.06
CA ASP A 389 19.45 21.64 -0.28
C ASP A 389 20.15 22.94 0.15
N GLY A 390 21.00 22.87 1.18
CA GLY A 390 21.79 23.99 1.68
C GLY A 390 23.10 24.24 0.93
N SER A 391 23.49 23.35 0.00
CA SER A 391 24.78 23.40 -0.68
C SER A 391 24.62 23.78 -2.15
N ALA A 392 25.56 24.59 -2.65
CA ALA A 392 25.65 24.91 -4.08
C ALA A 392 26.59 23.95 -4.85
N THR A 393 27.30 23.06 -4.14
CA THR A 393 28.37 22.24 -4.70
C THR A 393 28.21 20.75 -4.40
N LEU A 394 27.33 20.37 -3.47
CA LEU A 394 27.07 18.97 -3.23
C LEU A 394 26.09 18.42 -4.25
N GLU A 395 26.42 17.29 -4.86
CA GLU A 395 25.54 16.58 -5.78
C GLU A 395 25.51 15.08 -5.45
N ARG A 396 24.33 14.47 -5.60
CA ARG A 396 24.16 13.02 -5.58
C ARG A 396 24.66 12.43 -6.90
N ARG A 397 25.29 11.26 -6.83
CA ARG A 397 25.74 10.52 -8.00
C ARG A 397 25.15 9.11 -8.01
N PRO A 398 24.78 8.61 -9.21
CA PRO A 398 24.17 7.29 -9.37
C PRO A 398 25.06 6.17 -8.83
N GLY A 399 24.44 5.04 -8.53
CA GLY A 399 25.17 3.85 -8.08
C GLY A 399 24.28 2.61 -8.03
N TYR A 400 24.84 1.54 -7.47
CA TYR A 400 24.15 0.27 -7.30
C TYR A 400 23.97 -0.08 -5.83
N GLN A 401 22.84 -0.69 -5.51
CA GLN A 401 22.58 -1.24 -4.19
C GLN A 401 21.93 -2.60 -4.29
N GLN A 402 22.19 -3.46 -3.31
CA GLN A 402 21.59 -4.78 -3.20
C GLN A 402 20.47 -4.75 -2.17
N GLY A 403 19.36 -5.43 -2.44
CA GLY A 403 18.24 -5.51 -1.50
C GLY A 403 17.17 -6.52 -1.95
N PRO A 404 16.15 -6.77 -1.14
CA PRO A 404 14.99 -7.57 -1.55
C PRO A 404 14.18 -6.86 -2.66
N ILE A 405 13.64 -7.59 -3.63
CA ILE A 405 12.68 -7.06 -4.61
C ILE A 405 11.28 -7.07 -3.99
N GLU A 406 11.07 -6.21 -2.99
CA GLU A 406 9.86 -6.17 -2.16
C GLU A 406 8.58 -5.97 -2.96
N ASP A 407 8.68 -5.31 -4.12
CA ASP A 407 7.56 -5.10 -5.03
C ASP A 407 6.93 -6.39 -5.56
N LEU A 408 7.62 -7.55 -5.45
CA LEU A 408 7.04 -8.86 -5.72
C LEU A 408 6.04 -9.31 -4.63
N ALA A 409 6.11 -8.75 -3.43
CA ALA A 409 5.16 -8.98 -2.34
C ALA A 409 4.05 -7.91 -2.28
N ASN A 410 4.13 -6.86 -3.11
CA ASN A 410 3.21 -5.72 -3.09
C ASN A 410 2.17 -5.83 -4.20
N LEU A 411 0.89 -5.67 -3.87
CA LEU A 411 -0.22 -5.69 -4.81
C LEU A 411 -0.98 -4.37 -4.76
N ASN A 412 -1.09 -3.65 -5.89
CA ASN A 412 -1.93 -2.46 -5.97
C ASN A 412 -3.38 -2.88 -6.12
N LEU A 413 -4.27 -2.39 -5.26
CA LEU A 413 -5.70 -2.60 -5.38
C LEU A 413 -6.36 -1.35 -5.97
N ASN A 414 -7.12 -1.53 -7.04
CA ASN A 414 -7.88 -0.49 -7.72
C ASN A 414 -9.36 -0.90 -7.76
N TYR A 415 -10.18 -0.19 -7.01
CA TYR A 415 -11.63 -0.31 -7.07
C TYR A 415 -12.25 0.95 -6.48
N TYR A 416 -13.56 1.06 -6.60
CA TYR A 416 -14.31 2.17 -6.06
C TYR A 416 -15.32 1.65 -5.03
N ILE A 417 -15.67 2.50 -4.07
CA ILE A 417 -16.78 2.26 -3.15
C ILE A 417 -17.83 3.31 -3.42
N GLU A 418 -19.04 2.89 -3.79
CA GLU A 418 -20.18 3.79 -3.94
C GLU A 418 -21.05 3.72 -2.68
N ILE A 419 -21.48 4.89 -2.23
CA ILE A 419 -22.30 5.08 -1.05
C ILE A 419 -23.59 5.82 -1.45
N GLY A 420 -24.72 5.14 -1.27
CA GLY A 420 -26.07 5.67 -1.44
C GLY A 420 -26.75 5.94 -0.09
N ASP A 421 -28.03 5.60 0.01
CA ASP A 421 -28.87 5.88 1.19
C ASP A 421 -28.51 5.01 2.40
N ILE A 422 -27.95 5.66 3.43
CA ILE A 422 -27.52 5.01 4.67
C ILE A 422 -28.63 4.89 5.72
N THR A 423 -29.82 5.44 5.49
CA THR A 423 -30.89 5.53 6.52
C THR A 423 -31.43 4.16 6.95
N THR A 424 -31.13 3.12 6.18
CA THR A 424 -31.52 1.73 6.46
C THR A 424 -30.39 0.90 7.06
N TRP A 425 -29.17 1.45 7.15
CA TRP A 425 -28.01 0.72 7.63
C TRP A 425 -28.11 0.39 9.12
N PRO A 426 -27.56 -0.77 9.54
CA PRO A 426 -27.33 -1.05 10.95
C PRO A 426 -26.57 0.09 11.63
N GLY A 427 -27.05 0.52 12.79
CA GLY A 427 -26.40 1.57 13.58
C GLY A 427 -26.71 3.00 13.14
N TYR A 428 -27.58 3.22 12.14
CA TYR A 428 -27.95 4.57 11.72
C TYR A 428 -28.57 5.40 12.88
N ASP A 429 -27.97 6.54 13.18
CA ASP A 429 -28.47 7.51 14.16
C ASP A 429 -29.17 8.66 13.43
N ALA A 430 -30.50 8.70 13.52
CA ALA A 430 -31.31 9.77 12.91
C ALA A 430 -31.08 11.16 13.54
N GLY A 431 -30.46 11.23 14.72
CA GLY A 431 -30.12 12.48 15.39
C GLY A 431 -28.86 13.14 14.83
N THR A 432 -27.87 12.35 14.42
CA THR A 432 -26.62 12.84 13.81
C THR A 432 -26.59 12.66 12.29
N GLY A 433 -27.44 11.79 11.74
CA GLY A 433 -27.43 11.41 10.33
C GLY A 433 -26.24 10.51 9.97
N GLU A 434 -25.73 9.74 10.93
CA GLU A 434 -24.53 8.92 10.79
C GLU A 434 -24.84 7.42 10.79
N ALA A 435 -24.06 6.65 10.05
CA ALA A 435 -23.93 5.20 10.16
C ALA A 435 -22.48 4.79 9.87
N GLY A 436 -22.18 3.48 9.87
CA GLY A 436 -20.87 2.99 9.45
C GLY A 436 -20.96 1.70 8.66
N PHE A 437 -19.97 1.47 7.81
CA PHE A 437 -19.76 0.21 7.11
C PHE A 437 -18.33 -0.28 7.31
N THR A 438 -18.12 -1.57 7.07
CA THR A 438 -16.82 -2.24 7.17
C THR A 438 -16.39 -2.67 5.78
N LEU A 439 -15.17 -2.28 5.40
CA LEU A 439 -14.43 -2.86 4.29
C LEU A 439 -13.58 -4.01 4.84
N ARG A 440 -13.87 -5.23 4.41
CA ARG A 440 -13.15 -6.45 4.78
C ARG A 440 -12.26 -6.90 3.64
N ILE A 441 -10.99 -7.15 3.94
CA ILE A 441 -10.05 -7.80 3.03
C ILE A 441 -9.54 -9.08 3.67
N THR A 442 -9.74 -10.22 3.00
CA THR A 442 -9.35 -11.54 3.51
C THR A 442 -8.32 -12.16 2.56
N PRO A 443 -7.04 -12.27 2.95
CA PRO A 443 -6.05 -13.07 2.22
C PRO A 443 -6.50 -14.53 2.12
N LEU A 444 -6.16 -15.19 1.03
CA LEU A 444 -6.54 -16.59 0.78
C LEU A 444 -5.32 -17.51 0.90
N GLU A 445 -5.56 -18.69 1.49
CA GLU A 445 -4.55 -19.73 1.61
C GLU A 445 -3.97 -20.09 0.22
N PRO A 446 -2.65 -20.34 0.13
CA PRO A 446 -2.04 -20.80 -1.10
C PRO A 446 -2.35 -22.27 -1.36
N ALA A 447 -2.29 -22.68 -2.62
CA ALA A 447 -2.26 -24.09 -3.00
C ALA A 447 -0.92 -24.76 -2.65
N SER A 448 0.17 -23.99 -2.59
CA SER A 448 1.52 -24.44 -2.23
C SER A 448 2.14 -23.59 -1.14
N THR A 449 2.72 -24.24 -0.14
CA THR A 449 3.53 -23.60 0.91
C THR A 449 5.03 -23.82 0.68
N GLU A 450 5.43 -24.23 -0.52
CA GLU A 450 6.84 -24.52 -0.83
C GLU A 450 7.65 -23.23 -0.93
N ALA A 451 8.74 -23.20 -0.17
CA ALA A 451 9.74 -22.14 -0.21
C ALA A 451 10.40 -22.09 -1.60
N PRO A 452 10.58 -20.90 -2.19
CA PRO A 452 11.33 -20.76 -3.43
C PRO A 452 12.75 -21.32 -3.39
N ALA A 453 13.25 -21.74 -4.55
CA ALA A 453 14.61 -22.27 -4.68
C ALA A 453 15.72 -21.24 -4.42
N TRP A 454 15.43 -19.95 -4.52
CA TRP A 454 16.40 -18.89 -4.23
C TRP A 454 16.50 -18.54 -2.75
N LEU A 455 15.59 -19.04 -1.91
CA LEU A 455 15.79 -18.91 -0.47
C LEU A 455 16.93 -19.82 -0.05
N PRO A 456 17.88 -19.32 0.76
CA PRO A 456 18.85 -20.18 1.42
C PRO A 456 18.07 -21.25 2.17
N VAL A 457 18.38 -22.52 1.90
CA VAL A 457 17.91 -23.59 2.77
C VAL A 457 18.69 -23.40 4.06
N ASP A 458 18.04 -22.88 5.11
CA ASP A 458 18.60 -23.00 6.45
C ASP A 458 18.79 -24.50 6.68
N ASP A 459 20.04 -24.97 6.63
CA ASP A 459 20.42 -26.34 6.95
C ASP A 459 20.09 -26.58 8.43
N ALA A 460 18.82 -26.87 8.71
CA ALA A 460 18.41 -27.46 9.96
C ALA A 460 19.04 -28.86 10.01
N ASP A 461 19.95 -29.04 10.97
CA ASP A 461 20.61 -30.30 11.36
C ASP A 461 21.79 -30.82 10.50
N VAL A 462 22.81 -29.98 10.27
CA VAL A 462 24.19 -30.50 10.19
C VAL A 462 24.97 -30.12 11.45
N VAL A 463 24.96 -31.01 12.43
CA VAL A 463 25.98 -31.03 13.50
C VAL A 463 27.29 -31.48 12.85
N ASP A 464 28.05 -30.54 12.29
CA ASP A 464 29.47 -30.76 11.96
C ASP A 464 30.34 -30.05 12.99
N ASP A 465 30.76 -30.80 14.01
CA ASP A 465 31.91 -30.44 14.83
C ASP A 465 33.14 -30.48 13.92
N ASN A 466 33.61 -29.33 13.40
CA ASN A 466 35.04 -28.96 13.27
C ASN A 466 35.27 -27.60 12.56
N ASP A 467 35.90 -26.68 13.31
CA ASP A 467 36.88 -25.66 12.90
C ASP A 467 36.66 -24.81 11.62
N GLY A 468 36.11 -23.60 11.83
CA GLY A 468 36.80 -22.35 11.55
C GLY A 468 36.89 -21.83 10.11
N ASN A 469 35.97 -20.93 9.74
CA ASN A 469 36.28 -19.61 9.15
C ASN A 469 34.96 -18.80 9.06
N GLY A 470 34.98 -17.55 9.55
CA GLY A 470 33.80 -16.72 9.70
C GLY A 470 33.27 -16.11 8.40
N GLY A 471 31.96 -15.93 8.37
CA GLY A 471 31.20 -15.21 7.33
C GLY A 471 29.71 -15.34 7.63
N CYS A 472 29.24 -14.66 8.68
CA CYS A 472 27.82 -14.62 9.00
C CYS A 472 27.13 -13.68 8.01
N VAL A 473 26.36 -14.25 7.10
CA VAL A 473 25.33 -13.53 6.35
C VAL A 473 24.13 -13.43 7.29
N MET A 474 23.92 -12.25 7.89
CA MET A 474 22.70 -11.96 8.63
C MET A 474 21.75 -11.28 7.66
N SER A 475 20.70 -11.99 7.27
CA SER A 475 19.52 -11.40 6.67
C SER A 475 18.96 -10.37 7.64
N ALA A 476 19.01 -9.09 7.26
CA ALA A 476 18.30 -8.01 7.93
C ALA A 476 16.86 -7.93 7.41
N GLY A 477 16.14 -9.05 7.40
CA GLY A 477 14.69 -9.07 7.42
C GLY A 477 14.26 -9.19 8.87
N ARG A 478 13.66 -8.13 9.43
CA ARG A 478 13.02 -8.02 10.76
C ARG A 478 13.21 -9.26 11.65
N SER A 479 14.13 -9.17 12.62
CA SER A 479 14.30 -10.20 13.65
C SER A 479 12.95 -10.47 14.33
N GLY A 480 12.35 -11.62 14.01
CA GLY A 480 11.26 -12.17 14.80
C GLY A 480 11.71 -12.19 16.25
N PHE A 481 10.90 -11.60 17.13
CA PHE A 481 11.16 -11.55 18.57
C PHE A 481 11.44 -12.97 19.07
N ASP A 482 12.69 -13.33 19.37
CA ASP A 482 13.02 -14.61 20.01
C ASP A 482 12.51 -14.57 21.46
N PRO A 483 11.42 -15.29 21.80
CA PRO A 483 10.86 -15.25 23.15
C PRO A 483 11.72 -16.04 24.16
N LEU A 484 12.71 -16.81 23.71
CA LEU A 484 13.56 -17.63 24.57
C LEU A 484 14.65 -16.80 25.25
N LEU A 485 15.18 -15.77 24.59
CA LEU A 485 16.24 -14.93 25.13
C LEU A 485 15.80 -14.07 26.33
N PRO A 486 14.64 -13.38 26.28
CA PRO A 486 14.06 -12.71 27.46
C PRO A 486 13.68 -13.71 28.56
N GLY A 487 13.18 -14.90 28.19
CA GLY A 487 12.82 -15.97 29.12
C GLY A 487 14.01 -16.48 29.94
N MET A 488 15.16 -16.68 29.29
CA MET A 488 16.41 -17.09 29.94
C MET A 488 16.99 -15.98 30.84
N ALA A 489 16.90 -14.71 30.41
CA ALA A 489 17.32 -13.58 31.23
C ALA A 489 16.47 -13.44 32.51
N LEU A 490 15.15 -13.65 32.41
CA LEU A 490 14.24 -13.62 33.56
C LEU A 490 14.46 -14.80 34.52
N LEU A 491 14.75 -16.00 34.00
CA LEU A 491 15.12 -17.16 34.82
C LEU A 491 16.47 -16.94 35.54
N GLY A 492 17.45 -16.33 34.87
CA GLY A 492 18.73 -15.94 35.46
C GLY A 492 18.60 -14.92 36.59
N MET A 493 17.75 -13.90 36.40
CA MET A 493 17.48 -12.89 37.45
C MET A 493 16.64 -13.46 38.61
N GLY A 494 15.68 -14.34 38.33
CA GLY A 494 14.92 -15.06 39.35
C GLY A 494 15.82 -15.93 40.24
N TYR A 495 16.78 -16.63 39.65
CA TYR A 495 17.77 -17.43 40.39
C TYR A 495 18.69 -16.58 41.27
N LEU A 496 19.15 -15.41 40.78
CA LEU A 496 19.96 -14.47 41.55
C LEU A 496 19.18 -13.83 42.73
N ALA A 497 17.90 -13.51 42.53
CA ALA A 497 17.03 -13.00 43.59
C ALA A 497 16.74 -14.05 44.68
N LEU A 498 16.56 -15.32 44.29
CA LEU A 498 16.41 -16.45 45.22
C LEU A 498 17.69 -16.73 46.01
N ARG A 499 18.87 -16.62 45.37
CA ARG A 499 20.17 -16.80 46.04
C ARG A 499 20.45 -15.71 47.07
N ARG A 500 19.94 -14.49 46.86
CA ARG A 500 20.10 -13.36 47.80
C ARG A 500 19.17 -13.43 49.02
N ARG A 501 18.16 -14.30 49.01
CA ARG A 501 17.26 -14.54 50.15
C ARG A 501 17.67 -15.72 51.05
N GLN A 502 18.67 -16.50 50.64
CA GLN A 502 19.18 -17.67 51.40
C GLN A 502 20.58 -17.44 51.99
N ALA A 503 21.09 -16.21 51.99
CA ALA A 503 22.34 -15.80 52.65
C ALA A 503 22.05 -14.88 53.84
#